data_AF-A0A2D8BXT7-F1
#
_entry.id   AF-A0A2D8BXT7-F1
#
_cell.length_a   1.000
_cell.length_b   1.000
_cell.length_c   1.000
_cell.angle_alpha   90.00
_cell.angle_beta   90.00
_cell.angle_gamma   90.00
#
_symmetry.space_group_name_H-M   'P 1'
#
loop_
_entity.id
_entity.type
_entity.pdbx_description
1 polymer ?
#
loop_
_entity_poly.entity_id
_entity_poly.type
_entity_poly.pdbx_seq_one_letter_code
_entity_poly.pdbx_strand_id
1 'polypeptide(L)'
;MLRRTYLAGIAIAALAPAGFAAADDMAWFPSAQPTSAAPGECYARVRVEAEYRPYTETIVTGDTYETYNVSPAELGYDVREFISREAGMRYIVHEPVYDIITEEVMVRPAYVEYRVVPAVHEEVTERIMVREPRMVWQRGRVPGAQMTRYDEETGEIWCLVEEAGEYRTVTRNVLVTPARVDEVQYQAEYATIQREVLVQQARVEEVPIPAEYDQVEIQTLVRAASVNSQTVQGRTDTVTRYELVAEERYEWRLMDCDEIDLPGYVPPASMRSEQPSMSYEYQGGGTYEEPQWDETETPVASLASSRITQRGGPRIIQAAARQ
;
A
#
# COMPACT_ATOMS: atom_id res chain seq x y z
N MET A 1 1.78 -32.65 2.77
CA MET A 1 1.29 -33.74 3.64
C MET A 1 0.86 -34.91 2.78
N LEU A 2 1.75 -35.87 2.51
CA LEU A 2 1.34 -37.21 2.09
C LEU A 2 2.25 -38.21 2.80
N ARG A 3 1.60 -39.04 3.62
CA ARG A 3 2.18 -40.08 4.48
C ARG A 3 2.92 -41.10 3.63
N ARG A 4 4.19 -41.30 3.97
CA ARG A 4 5.01 -42.43 3.53
C ARG A 4 5.13 -43.41 4.69
N THR A 5 5.29 -44.70 4.37
CA THR A 5 5.80 -45.78 5.23
C THR A 5 4.75 -46.55 6.08
N TYR A 6 4.80 -47.87 6.32
CA TYR A 6 5.75 -48.97 6.05
C TYR A 6 4.93 -50.27 5.82
N LEU A 7 5.30 -51.13 4.86
CA LEU A 7 4.85 -52.52 4.81
C LEU A 7 6.00 -53.42 5.25
N ALA A 8 5.76 -54.15 6.34
CA ALA A 8 6.62 -55.19 6.88
C ALA A 8 6.45 -56.47 6.05
N GLY A 9 7.51 -56.89 5.36
CA GLY A 9 7.59 -58.18 4.67
C GLY A 9 8.43 -59.16 5.48
N ILE A 10 7.76 -60.13 6.09
CA ILE A 10 8.33 -61.21 6.89
C ILE A 10 9.10 -62.19 5.98
N ALA A 11 10.37 -62.42 6.29
CA ALA A 11 11.18 -63.46 5.68
C ALA A 11 10.77 -64.84 6.23
N ILE A 12 10.14 -65.67 5.40
CA ILE A 12 9.90 -67.09 5.68
C ILE A 12 11.03 -67.88 5.05
N ALA A 13 11.93 -68.41 5.89
CA ALA A 13 12.92 -69.38 5.51
C ALA A 13 12.25 -70.75 5.34
N ALA A 14 12.04 -71.17 4.09
CA ALA A 14 11.62 -72.52 3.74
C ALA A 14 12.86 -73.39 3.51
N LEU A 15 13.16 -74.23 4.50
CA LEU A 15 14.09 -75.36 4.40
C LEU A 15 13.52 -76.39 3.42
N ALA A 16 14.04 -76.43 2.18
CA ALA A 16 13.87 -77.56 1.29
C ALA A 16 14.90 -78.65 1.67
N PRO A 17 14.50 -79.91 1.90
CA PRO A 17 15.44 -80.99 2.10
C PRO A 17 16.26 -81.18 0.82
N ALA A 18 17.58 -81.15 0.97
CA ALA A 18 18.51 -81.63 -0.03
C ALA A 18 18.23 -83.12 -0.27
N GLY A 19 17.40 -83.41 -1.27
CA GLY A 19 17.37 -84.72 -1.89
C GLY A 19 18.74 -84.94 -2.48
N PHE A 20 19.48 -85.91 -1.93
CA PHE A 20 20.64 -86.47 -2.59
C PHE A 20 20.16 -87.08 -3.90
N ALA A 21 20.18 -86.27 -4.97
CA ALA A 21 20.30 -86.80 -6.31
C ALA A 21 21.68 -87.46 -6.34
N ALA A 22 21.69 -88.76 -6.08
CA ALA A 22 22.83 -89.59 -6.45
C ALA A 22 23.12 -89.26 -7.92
N ALA A 23 24.36 -88.89 -8.17
CA ALA A 23 24.92 -88.74 -9.49
C ALA A 23 24.62 -90.01 -10.30
N ASP A 24 23.53 -89.98 -11.06
CA ASP A 24 23.37 -90.75 -12.30
C ASP A 24 24.08 -89.96 -13.42
N ASP A 25 25.30 -89.50 -13.16
CA ASP A 25 26.20 -88.89 -14.15
C ASP A 25 26.62 -89.91 -15.23
N MET A 26 26.13 -91.15 -15.15
CA MET A 26 26.35 -92.21 -16.13
C MET A 26 25.11 -92.54 -16.99
N ALA A 27 23.97 -91.89 -16.79
CA ALA A 27 22.73 -92.19 -17.51
C ALA A 27 22.66 -91.56 -18.93
N TRP A 28 23.52 -90.58 -19.24
CA TRP A 28 23.63 -89.96 -20.57
C TRP A 28 24.61 -90.69 -21.51
N PHE A 29 25.29 -91.74 -21.05
CA PHE A 29 26.13 -92.58 -21.90
C PHE A 29 25.27 -93.66 -22.59
N PRO A 30 25.00 -93.58 -23.91
CA PRO A 30 24.36 -94.68 -24.60
C PRO A 30 25.31 -95.88 -24.57
N SER A 31 24.89 -96.96 -23.91
CA SER A 31 25.56 -98.27 -23.86
C SER A 31 25.30 -99.12 -25.11
N ALA A 32 24.61 -98.54 -26.10
CA ALA A 32 24.25 -99.21 -27.34
C ALA A 32 25.50 -99.43 -28.23
N GLN A 33 25.72 -100.69 -28.59
CA GLN A 33 26.71 -101.10 -29.60
C GLN A 33 26.34 -100.50 -30.98
N PRO A 34 27.31 -100.26 -31.88
CA PRO A 34 27.01 -99.77 -33.23
C PRO A 34 26.10 -100.76 -33.96
N THR A 35 24.98 -100.29 -34.50
CA THR A 35 23.90 -101.13 -35.05
C THR A 35 24.18 -101.72 -36.45
N SER A 36 25.33 -101.39 -37.07
CA SER A 36 25.69 -101.81 -38.43
C SER A 36 27.20 -102.07 -38.64
N ALA A 37 27.83 -102.80 -37.72
CA ALA A 37 29.26 -103.15 -37.85
C ALA A 37 29.49 -104.38 -38.75
N ALA A 38 30.45 -104.28 -39.70
CA ALA A 38 30.91 -105.43 -40.49
C ALA A 38 32.09 -106.16 -39.79
N PRO A 39 32.32 -107.47 -40.06
CA PRO A 39 33.45 -108.19 -39.49
C PRO A 39 34.79 -107.58 -39.92
N GLY A 40 35.62 -107.17 -38.96
CA GLY A 40 36.92 -106.53 -39.22
C GLY A 40 36.95 -105.01 -39.06
N GLU A 41 35.82 -104.37 -38.72
CA GLU A 41 35.75 -102.93 -38.43
C GLU A 41 35.70 -102.67 -36.92
N CYS A 42 36.55 -101.76 -36.44
CA CYS A 42 36.56 -101.33 -35.04
C CYS A 42 35.98 -99.92 -34.94
N TYR A 43 35.22 -99.67 -33.86
CA TYR A 43 34.55 -98.39 -33.65
C TYR A 43 34.94 -97.82 -32.28
N ALA A 44 35.49 -96.61 -32.26
CA ALA A 44 35.68 -95.83 -31.04
C ALA A 44 34.47 -94.92 -30.83
N ARG A 45 34.02 -94.82 -29.57
CA ARG A 45 33.02 -93.82 -29.20
C ARG A 45 33.72 -92.49 -28.97
N VAL A 46 33.51 -91.55 -29.88
CA VAL A 46 34.09 -90.21 -29.79
C VAL A 46 33.02 -89.26 -29.25
N ARG A 47 33.41 -88.40 -28.29
CA ARG A 47 32.56 -87.31 -27.82
C ARG A 47 32.60 -86.20 -28.86
N VAL A 48 31.44 -85.89 -29.44
CA VAL A 48 31.27 -84.69 -30.25
C VAL A 48 30.81 -83.58 -29.33
N GLU A 49 31.62 -82.53 -29.25
CA GLU A 49 31.34 -81.40 -28.37
C GLU A 49 30.09 -80.64 -28.81
N ALA A 50 29.41 -80.01 -27.84
CA ALA A 50 28.23 -79.21 -28.09
C ALA A 50 28.54 -78.07 -29.08
N GLU A 51 27.68 -77.91 -30.07
CA GLU A 51 27.82 -76.83 -31.04
C GLU A 51 26.98 -75.64 -30.60
N TYR A 52 27.66 -74.52 -30.35
CA TYR A 52 27.03 -73.25 -30.02
C TYR A 52 27.08 -72.31 -31.22
N ARG A 53 25.94 -71.71 -31.55
CA ARG A 53 25.86 -70.64 -32.53
C ARG A 53 25.82 -69.29 -31.81
N PRO A 54 26.79 -68.40 -32.04
CA PRO A 54 26.71 -67.05 -31.52
C PRO A 54 25.59 -66.28 -32.22
N TYR A 55 24.76 -65.58 -31.45
CA TYR A 55 23.86 -64.57 -31.96
C TYR A 55 24.02 -63.28 -31.14
N THR A 56 23.82 -62.15 -31.80
CA THR A 56 23.94 -60.83 -31.18
C THR A 56 22.57 -60.36 -30.71
N GLU A 57 22.42 -60.09 -29.43
CA GLU A 57 21.26 -59.42 -28.85
C GLU A 57 21.63 -57.97 -28.52
N THR A 58 20.78 -57.02 -28.89
CA THR A 58 20.97 -55.61 -28.50
C THR A 58 20.24 -55.37 -27.20
N ILE A 59 20.98 -54.95 -26.16
CA ILE A 59 20.41 -54.59 -24.86
C ILE A 59 20.50 -53.08 -24.64
N VAL A 60 19.51 -52.51 -23.96
CA VAL A 60 19.53 -51.09 -23.55
C VAL A 60 20.34 -51.00 -22.26
N THR A 61 21.55 -50.44 -22.35
CA THR A 61 22.47 -50.29 -21.20
C THR A 61 22.22 -48.97 -20.46
N GLY A 62 21.60 -47.98 -21.12
CA GLY A 62 21.18 -46.74 -20.49
C GLY A 62 19.86 -46.25 -21.06
N ASP A 63 18.94 -45.88 -20.18
CA ASP A 63 17.64 -45.33 -20.56
C ASP A 63 17.78 -43.93 -21.17
N THR A 64 16.82 -43.57 -22.02
CA THR A 64 16.71 -42.20 -22.53
C THR A 64 16.28 -41.30 -21.38
N TYR A 65 17.07 -40.26 -21.10
CA TYR A 65 16.75 -39.28 -20.06
C TYR A 65 16.82 -37.85 -20.60
N GLU A 66 16.14 -36.94 -19.91
CA GLU A 66 16.18 -35.52 -20.23
C GLU A 66 17.18 -34.81 -19.33
N THR A 67 17.99 -33.93 -19.91
CA THR A 67 18.75 -32.93 -19.16
C THR A 67 18.11 -31.56 -19.35
N TYR A 68 18.06 -30.76 -18.29
CA TYR A 68 17.46 -29.43 -18.30
C TYR A 68 18.53 -28.36 -18.12
N ASN A 69 18.66 -27.48 -19.10
CA ASN A 69 19.46 -26.28 -18.99
C ASN A 69 18.54 -25.13 -18.56
N VAL A 70 18.73 -24.63 -17.34
CA VAL A 70 17.94 -23.53 -16.77
C VAL A 70 18.71 -22.22 -16.94
N SER A 71 18.12 -21.26 -17.64
CA SER A 71 18.62 -19.89 -17.72
C SER A 71 17.80 -19.01 -16.77
N PRO A 72 18.43 -18.29 -15.83
CA PRO A 72 17.72 -17.45 -14.87
C PRO A 72 17.05 -16.25 -15.58
N ALA A 73 16.06 -15.67 -14.91
CA ALA A 73 15.42 -14.44 -15.39
C ALA A 73 16.39 -13.25 -15.35
N GLU A 74 16.33 -12.41 -16.37
CA GLU A 74 17.05 -11.13 -16.38
C GLU A 74 16.09 -10.04 -15.89
N LEU A 75 16.47 -9.43 -14.76
CA LEU A 75 15.75 -8.32 -14.14
C LEU A 75 16.45 -7.02 -14.53
N GLY A 76 15.69 -6.08 -15.05
CA GLY A 76 16.12 -4.71 -15.28
C GLY A 76 15.48 -3.77 -14.27
N TYR A 77 15.91 -2.53 -14.31
CA TYR A 77 15.29 -1.45 -13.57
C TYR A 77 14.71 -0.44 -14.55
N ASP A 78 13.50 -0.01 -14.28
CA ASP A 78 12.77 0.99 -15.05
C ASP A 78 12.42 2.15 -14.10
N VAL A 79 12.75 3.37 -14.48
CA VAL A 79 12.43 4.55 -13.67
C VAL A 79 11.10 5.08 -14.15
N ARG A 80 10.09 5.02 -13.28
CA ARG A 80 8.77 5.60 -13.57
C ARG A 80 8.53 6.82 -12.72
N GLU A 81 8.07 7.85 -13.40
CA GLU A 81 7.58 9.06 -12.77
C GLU A 81 6.13 8.83 -12.30
N PHE A 82 5.84 9.26 -11.08
CA PHE A 82 4.49 9.31 -10.55
C PHE A 82 4.24 10.64 -9.86
N ILE A 83 2.97 11.04 -9.81
CA ILE A 83 2.56 12.26 -9.11
C ILE A 83 2.65 11.98 -7.61
N SER A 84 3.58 12.63 -6.92
CA SER A 84 3.71 12.52 -5.46
C SER A 84 2.83 13.54 -4.73
N ARG A 85 2.55 14.67 -5.38
CA ARG A 85 1.56 15.66 -4.92
C ARG A 85 0.79 16.19 -6.11
N GLU A 86 -0.54 16.07 -6.08
CA GLU A 86 -1.39 16.61 -7.14
C GLU A 86 -1.35 18.14 -7.18
N ALA A 87 -1.56 18.70 -8.37
CA ALA A 87 -1.72 20.13 -8.54
C ALA A 87 -2.93 20.61 -7.74
N GLY A 88 -2.80 21.76 -7.10
CA GLY A 88 -3.84 22.34 -6.26
C GLY A 88 -4.00 23.82 -6.50
N MET A 89 -5.02 24.40 -5.85
CA MET A 89 -5.24 25.84 -5.84
C MET A 89 -5.14 26.36 -4.41
N ARG A 90 -4.40 27.45 -4.23
CA ARG A 90 -4.39 28.21 -2.99
C ARG A 90 -5.16 29.50 -3.20
N TYR A 91 -6.15 29.73 -2.36
CA TYR A 91 -6.95 30.95 -2.38
C TYR A 91 -6.37 31.98 -1.41
N ILE A 92 -6.08 33.18 -1.91
CA ILE A 92 -5.76 34.34 -1.09
C ILE A 92 -7.02 35.21 -1.04
N VAL A 93 -7.58 35.38 0.15
CA VAL A 93 -8.75 36.24 0.35
C VAL A 93 -8.28 37.66 0.60
N HIS A 94 -8.66 38.58 -0.29
CA HIS A 94 -8.47 40.01 -0.11
C HIS A 94 -9.73 40.60 0.48
N GLU A 95 -9.60 41.24 1.63
CA GLU A 95 -10.69 41.89 2.35
C GLU A 95 -11.22 43.11 1.58
N PRO A 96 -12.50 43.49 1.78
CA PRO A 96 -13.05 44.70 1.18
C PRO A 96 -12.39 45.94 1.79
N VAL A 97 -12.17 46.96 0.97
CA VAL A 97 -11.65 48.27 1.41
C VAL A 97 -12.80 49.26 1.44
N TYR A 98 -13.01 49.85 2.61
CA TYR A 98 -13.94 50.94 2.83
C TYR A 98 -13.19 52.26 2.94
N ASP A 99 -13.81 53.33 2.46
CA ASP A 99 -13.34 54.70 2.65
C ASP A 99 -14.41 55.51 3.38
N ILE A 100 -13.97 56.46 4.18
CA ILE A 100 -14.86 57.28 5.01
C ILE A 100 -15.14 58.57 4.24
N ILE A 101 -16.37 58.70 3.77
CA ILE A 101 -16.83 59.92 3.10
C ILE A 101 -17.63 60.75 4.10
N THR A 102 -17.28 62.04 4.19
CA THR A 102 -18.04 63.03 4.96
C THR A 102 -19.09 63.68 4.08
N GLU A 103 -20.35 63.62 4.52
CA GLU A 103 -21.49 64.26 3.86
C GLU A 103 -22.15 65.24 4.83
N GLU A 104 -22.44 66.46 4.38
CA GLU A 104 -23.21 67.44 5.15
C GLU A 104 -24.70 67.18 4.98
N VAL A 105 -25.37 66.85 6.08
CA VAL A 105 -26.81 66.62 6.11
C VAL A 105 -27.47 67.71 6.96
N MET A 106 -28.53 68.31 6.42
CA MET A 106 -29.35 69.27 7.16
C MET A 106 -30.09 68.54 8.28
N VAL A 107 -29.73 68.84 9.53
CA VAL A 107 -30.35 68.22 10.72
C VAL A 107 -31.49 69.07 11.27
N ARG A 108 -31.47 70.38 11.01
CA ARG A 108 -32.54 71.30 11.37
C ARG A 108 -32.75 72.31 10.26
N PRO A 109 -33.95 72.41 9.68
CA PRO A 109 -34.23 73.44 8.69
C PRO A 109 -34.30 74.82 9.36
N ALA A 110 -34.09 75.87 8.58
CA ALA A 110 -34.35 77.23 9.04
C ALA A 110 -35.83 77.38 9.39
N TYR A 111 -36.12 78.03 10.51
CA TYR A 111 -37.49 78.26 10.96
C TYR A 111 -37.61 79.62 11.65
N VAL A 112 -38.86 80.05 11.79
CA VAL A 112 -39.22 81.34 12.38
C VAL A 112 -40.01 81.08 13.65
N GLU A 113 -39.62 81.76 14.73
CA GLU A 113 -40.38 81.77 15.99
C GLU A 113 -40.95 83.15 16.23
N TYR A 114 -42.23 83.20 16.56
CA TYR A 114 -42.93 84.43 16.91
C TYR A 114 -42.95 84.60 18.42
N ARG A 115 -42.31 85.66 18.93
CA ARG A 115 -42.37 86.02 20.35
C ARG A 115 -43.38 87.14 20.54
N VAL A 116 -44.39 86.89 21.37
CA VAL A 116 -45.38 87.91 21.74
C VAL A 116 -44.81 88.77 22.87
N VAL A 117 -44.65 90.06 22.61
CA VAL A 117 -44.36 91.06 23.63
C VAL A 117 -45.68 91.67 24.09
N PRO A 118 -46.07 91.50 25.36
CA PRO A 118 -47.36 91.97 25.85
C PRO A 118 -47.44 93.51 25.87
N ALA A 119 -48.67 94.02 25.82
CA ALA A 119 -48.94 95.44 25.96
C ALA A 119 -48.56 95.95 27.35
N VAL A 120 -47.96 97.15 27.41
CA VAL A 120 -47.63 97.82 28.68
C VAL A 120 -48.67 98.90 28.94
N HIS A 121 -49.28 98.83 30.12
CA HIS A 121 -50.26 99.79 30.61
C HIS A 121 -49.67 100.60 31.77
N GLU A 122 -50.05 101.87 31.85
CA GLU A 122 -49.70 102.76 32.95
C GLU A 122 -50.98 103.30 33.60
N GLU A 123 -51.01 103.32 34.93
CA GLU A 123 -52.11 103.89 35.69
C GLU A 123 -51.95 105.41 35.78
N VAL A 124 -52.78 106.13 35.04
CA VAL A 124 -52.84 107.58 35.13
C VAL A 124 -53.98 107.95 36.07
N THR A 125 -53.63 108.65 37.15
CA THR A 125 -54.59 109.14 38.13
C THR A 125 -54.89 110.61 37.86
N GLU A 126 -56.13 110.92 37.53
CA GLU A 126 -56.58 112.29 37.25
C GLU A 126 -57.66 112.69 38.26
N ARG A 127 -57.52 113.90 38.83
CA ARG A 127 -58.53 114.45 39.73
C ARG A 127 -59.51 115.28 38.93
N ILE A 128 -60.68 114.70 38.67
CA ILE A 128 -61.73 115.33 37.89
C ILE A 128 -62.72 115.99 38.84
N MET A 129 -63.10 117.23 38.55
CA MET A 129 -64.16 117.93 39.28
C MET A 129 -65.51 117.32 38.88
N VAL A 130 -66.24 116.79 39.86
CA VAL A 130 -67.53 116.10 39.61
C VAL A 130 -68.71 116.99 39.96
N ARG A 131 -68.52 117.93 40.89
CA ARG A 131 -69.44 119.04 41.11
C ARG A 131 -68.66 120.34 41.30
N GLU A 132 -69.16 121.40 40.70
CA GLU A 132 -68.62 122.75 40.89
C GLU A 132 -68.92 123.26 42.30
N PRO A 133 -68.07 124.14 42.87
CA PRO A 133 -68.40 124.83 44.10
C PRO A 133 -69.66 125.69 43.91
N ARG A 134 -70.53 125.70 44.93
CA ARG A 134 -71.80 126.44 44.88
C ARG A 134 -72.09 127.12 46.20
N MET A 135 -72.83 128.21 46.12
CA MET A 135 -73.25 128.96 47.30
C MET A 135 -74.49 128.29 47.91
N VAL A 136 -74.38 127.88 49.17
CA VAL A 136 -75.49 127.27 49.92
C VAL A 136 -75.74 128.08 51.17
N TRP A 137 -77.01 128.37 51.43
CA TRP A 137 -77.42 129.03 52.67
C TRP A 137 -77.35 128.03 53.82
N GLN A 138 -76.46 128.27 54.78
CA GLN A 138 -76.37 127.52 56.03
C GLN A 138 -76.80 128.41 57.19
N ARG A 139 -77.49 127.83 58.18
CA ARG A 139 -77.87 128.56 59.40
C ARG A 139 -76.63 128.90 60.20
N GLY A 140 -76.42 130.19 60.50
CA GLY A 140 -75.29 130.66 61.30
C GLY A 140 -75.40 130.18 62.74
N ARG A 141 -74.33 129.57 63.28
CA ARG A 141 -74.25 129.17 64.70
C ARG A 141 -73.43 130.20 65.47
N VAL A 142 -74.04 130.83 66.47
CA VAL A 142 -73.34 131.63 67.48
C VAL A 142 -72.83 130.70 68.59
N PRO A 143 -71.53 130.72 68.97
CA PRO A 143 -71.01 129.89 70.06
C PRO A 143 -71.76 130.19 71.37
N GLY A 144 -72.48 129.21 71.92
CA GLY A 144 -73.20 129.32 73.20
C GLY A 144 -74.73 129.40 73.15
N ALA A 145 -75.35 129.47 71.96
CA ALA A 145 -76.82 129.48 71.81
C ALA A 145 -77.39 128.13 71.33
N GLN A 146 -78.49 127.66 71.93
CA GLN A 146 -79.21 126.43 71.56
C GLN A 146 -80.25 126.71 70.46
N MET A 147 -80.16 125.98 69.34
CA MET A 147 -80.83 126.27 68.06
C MET A 147 -82.29 125.76 67.94
N THR A 148 -83.03 125.66 69.04
CA THR A 148 -84.34 124.99 69.05
C THR A 148 -85.54 125.89 69.28
N ARG A 149 -85.40 127.22 69.16
CA ARG A 149 -86.55 128.13 69.26
C ARG A 149 -86.46 129.26 68.25
N TYR A 150 -87.49 129.37 67.42
CA TYR A 150 -87.77 130.54 66.58
C TYR A 150 -88.08 131.70 67.53
N ASP A 151 -87.24 132.72 67.53
CA ASP A 151 -87.42 133.96 68.30
C ASP A 151 -87.79 135.07 67.30
N GLU A 152 -88.90 135.77 67.57
CA GLU A 152 -89.47 136.79 66.68
C GLU A 152 -88.66 138.11 66.71
N GLU A 153 -87.78 138.28 67.70
CA GLU A 153 -86.98 139.50 67.89
C GLU A 153 -85.55 139.41 67.32
N THR A 154 -85.03 138.20 67.05
CA THR A 154 -83.72 138.00 66.40
C THR A 154 -83.89 137.09 65.18
N GLY A 155 -84.19 137.74 64.04
CA GLY A 155 -84.35 137.06 62.75
C GLY A 155 -83.24 136.05 62.47
N GLU A 156 -83.63 134.86 61.97
CA GLU A 156 -82.71 133.75 61.72
C GLU A 156 -81.53 134.19 60.85
N ILE A 157 -80.31 134.10 61.39
CA ILE A 157 -79.09 134.44 60.66
C ILE A 157 -78.79 133.31 59.69
N TRP A 158 -78.94 133.59 58.40
CA TRP A 158 -78.50 132.73 57.32
C TRP A 158 -77.16 133.25 56.78
N CYS A 159 -76.15 132.40 56.79
CA CYS A 159 -74.85 132.70 56.21
C CYS A 159 -74.76 132.02 54.84
N LEU A 160 -74.46 132.79 53.80
CA LEU A 160 -74.12 132.21 52.51
C LEU A 160 -72.70 131.65 52.60
N VAL A 161 -72.57 130.33 52.65
CA VAL A 161 -71.28 129.65 52.73
C VAL A 161 -71.01 128.95 51.41
N GLU A 162 -69.79 129.09 50.89
CA GLU A 162 -69.36 128.37 49.70
C GLU A 162 -69.11 126.90 50.05
N GLU A 163 -69.90 126.00 49.47
CA GLU A 163 -69.67 124.57 49.56
C GLU A 163 -68.59 124.20 48.53
N ALA A 164 -67.44 123.70 48.99
CA ALA A 164 -66.34 123.34 48.09
C ALA A 164 -66.76 122.28 47.05
N GLY A 165 -66.23 122.43 45.83
CA GLY A 165 -66.42 121.46 44.75
C GLY A 165 -65.94 120.07 45.16
N GLU A 166 -66.73 119.05 44.83
CA GLU A 166 -66.37 117.64 45.05
C GLU A 166 -65.52 117.21 43.86
N TYR A 167 -64.30 116.81 44.18
CA TYR A 167 -63.40 116.17 43.24
C TYR A 167 -63.44 114.67 43.47
N ARG A 168 -63.45 113.90 42.37
CA ARG A 168 -63.21 112.47 42.44
C ARG A 168 -61.91 112.15 41.73
N THR A 169 -61.15 111.29 42.37
CA THR A 169 -59.94 110.73 41.79
C THR A 169 -60.35 109.54 40.94
N VAL A 170 -60.12 109.63 39.63
CA VAL A 170 -60.37 108.53 38.69
C VAL A 170 -59.02 108.01 38.22
N THR A 171 -58.77 106.73 38.47
CA THR A 171 -57.61 106.02 37.94
C THR A 171 -58.02 105.31 36.66
N ARG A 172 -57.31 105.57 35.56
CA ARG A 172 -57.51 104.86 34.29
C ARG A 172 -56.22 104.20 33.83
N ASN A 173 -56.35 102.99 33.27
CA ASN A 173 -55.26 102.28 32.63
C ASN A 173 -55.10 102.79 31.19
N VAL A 174 -54.01 103.50 30.91
CA VAL A 174 -53.69 103.99 29.57
C VAL A 174 -52.69 103.04 28.92
N LEU A 175 -52.94 102.66 27.66
CA LEU A 175 -52.01 101.86 26.87
C LEU A 175 -50.81 102.72 26.47
N VAL A 176 -49.61 102.38 26.96
CA VAL A 176 -48.37 103.11 26.65
C VAL A 176 -47.68 102.50 25.43
N THR A 177 -47.58 101.16 25.42
CA THR A 177 -46.95 100.41 24.33
C THR A 177 -47.90 99.31 23.88
N PRO A 178 -48.34 99.29 22.61
CA PRO A 178 -49.21 98.23 22.10
C PRO A 178 -48.46 96.89 22.10
N ALA A 179 -49.20 95.80 22.22
CA ALA A 179 -48.65 94.45 22.04
C ALA A 179 -48.10 94.32 20.62
N ARG A 180 -46.95 93.66 20.48
CA ARG A 180 -46.33 93.39 19.18
C ARG A 180 -45.79 91.97 19.12
N VAL A 181 -45.60 91.49 17.90
CA VAL A 181 -44.99 90.20 17.62
C VAL A 181 -43.61 90.45 17.04
N ASP A 182 -42.58 89.99 17.74
CA ASP A 182 -41.21 90.05 17.25
C ASP A 182 -40.91 88.72 16.53
N GLU A 183 -40.38 88.80 15.31
CA GLU A 183 -39.98 87.64 14.51
C GLU A 183 -38.51 87.30 14.78
N VAL A 184 -38.24 86.07 15.23
CA VAL A 184 -36.88 85.57 15.43
C VAL A 184 -36.60 84.48 14.39
N GLN A 185 -35.61 84.72 13.53
CA GLN A 185 -35.19 83.77 12.50
C GLN A 185 -34.04 82.91 12.98
N TYR A 186 -34.22 81.59 12.90
CA TYR A 186 -33.18 80.60 13.18
C TYR A 186 -32.65 80.04 11.86
N GLN A 187 -31.32 79.98 11.74
CA GLN A 187 -30.65 79.45 10.56
C GLN A 187 -30.72 77.93 10.50
N ALA A 188 -30.56 77.36 9.31
CA ALA A 188 -30.46 75.91 9.14
C ALA A 188 -29.18 75.39 9.79
N GLU A 189 -29.28 74.29 10.54
CA GLU A 189 -28.14 73.60 11.14
C GLU A 189 -27.80 72.37 10.31
N TYR A 190 -26.52 72.25 9.95
CA TYR A 190 -25.97 71.11 9.23
C TYR A 190 -25.06 70.32 10.17
N ALA A 191 -25.10 68.99 10.04
CA ALA A 191 -24.16 68.11 10.69
C ALA A 191 -23.37 67.34 9.63
N THR A 192 -22.08 67.21 9.84
CA THR A 192 -21.22 66.32 9.06
C THR A 192 -21.39 64.90 9.57
N ILE A 193 -21.94 64.03 8.74
CA ILE A 193 -21.99 62.59 9.03
C ILE A 193 -20.87 61.89 8.27
N GLN A 194 -20.30 60.85 8.89
CA GLN A 194 -19.33 59.97 8.27
C GLN A 194 -20.04 58.68 7.86
N ARG A 195 -19.88 58.27 6.60
CA ARG A 195 -20.35 56.98 6.11
C ARG A 195 -19.22 56.25 5.41
N GLU A 196 -19.06 54.98 5.77
CA GLU A 196 -18.16 54.07 5.07
C GLU A 196 -18.77 53.66 3.74
N VAL A 197 -18.04 53.90 2.66
CA VAL A 197 -18.41 53.52 1.30
C VAL A 197 -17.42 52.45 0.83
N LEU A 198 -17.95 51.36 0.26
CA LEU A 198 -17.15 50.29 -0.29
C LEU A 198 -16.43 50.78 -1.56
N VAL A 199 -15.11 50.96 -1.47
CA VAL A 199 -14.27 51.41 -2.60
C VAL A 199 -13.73 50.21 -3.37
N GLN A 200 -13.39 49.13 -2.66
CA GLN A 200 -12.95 47.90 -3.28
C GLN A 200 -13.68 46.72 -2.67
N GLN A 201 -14.37 45.95 -3.50
CA GLN A 201 -15.02 44.72 -3.08
C GLN A 201 -14.00 43.64 -2.70
N ALA A 202 -14.42 42.77 -1.78
CA ALA A 202 -13.66 41.57 -1.46
C ALA A 202 -13.44 40.73 -2.72
N ARG A 203 -12.25 40.14 -2.86
CA ARG A 203 -11.96 39.24 -3.98
C ARG A 203 -11.12 38.07 -3.51
N VAL A 204 -11.27 36.96 -4.21
CA VAL A 204 -10.45 35.78 -4.01
C VAL A 204 -9.47 35.69 -5.17
N GLU A 205 -8.19 35.62 -4.85
CA GLU A 205 -7.12 35.38 -5.82
C GLU A 205 -6.74 33.91 -5.79
N GLU A 206 -6.76 33.28 -6.96
CA GLU A 206 -6.39 31.88 -7.13
C GLU A 206 -4.92 31.77 -7.51
N VAL A 207 -4.12 31.15 -6.65
CA VAL A 207 -2.70 30.89 -6.91
C VAL A 207 -2.53 29.39 -7.18
N PRO A 208 -2.18 28.99 -8.41
CA PRO A 208 -1.97 27.57 -8.71
C PRO A 208 -0.71 27.06 -8.03
N ILE A 209 -0.81 25.89 -7.40
CA ILE A 209 0.31 25.12 -6.87
C ILE A 209 0.57 23.98 -7.86
N PRO A 210 1.77 23.91 -8.47
CA PRO A 210 2.08 22.86 -9.44
C PRO A 210 2.09 21.48 -8.77
N ALA A 211 1.86 20.43 -9.57
CA ALA A 211 2.05 19.07 -9.12
C ALA A 211 3.54 18.79 -8.87
N GLU A 212 3.84 17.99 -7.85
CA GLU A 212 5.18 17.45 -7.61
C GLU A 212 5.24 16.02 -8.13
N TYR A 213 6.35 15.70 -8.80
CA TYR A 213 6.60 14.41 -9.40
C TYR A 213 7.83 13.80 -8.73
N ASP A 214 7.69 12.54 -8.33
CA ASP A 214 8.80 11.76 -7.82
C ASP A 214 9.07 10.59 -8.77
N GLN A 215 10.31 10.09 -8.71
CA GLN A 215 10.75 8.97 -9.52
C GLN A 215 10.97 7.78 -8.61
N VAL A 216 10.43 6.63 -9.03
CA VAL A 216 10.66 5.36 -8.37
C VAL A 216 11.30 4.39 -9.35
N GLU A 217 12.39 3.77 -8.92
CA GLU A 217 13.03 2.67 -9.63
C GLU A 217 12.25 1.39 -9.36
N ILE A 218 11.59 0.86 -10.39
CA ILE A 218 10.87 -0.40 -10.31
C ILE A 218 11.67 -1.50 -11.00
N GLN A 219 11.67 -2.69 -10.40
CA GLN A 219 12.27 -3.85 -11.04
C GLN A 219 11.30 -4.40 -12.10
N THR A 220 11.76 -4.47 -13.34
CA THR A 220 10.97 -5.00 -14.47
C THR A 220 11.61 -6.27 -15.02
N LEU A 221 10.79 -7.24 -15.40
CA LEU A 221 11.24 -8.48 -16.02
C LEU A 221 11.63 -8.20 -17.48
N VAL A 222 12.93 -8.19 -17.79
CA VAL A 222 13.45 -7.98 -19.14
C VAL A 222 13.43 -9.29 -19.93
N ARG A 223 13.83 -10.39 -19.28
CA ARG A 223 13.75 -11.74 -19.87
C ARG A 223 13.24 -12.72 -18.82
N ALA A 224 12.17 -13.44 -19.16
CA ALA A 224 11.68 -14.52 -18.32
C ALA A 224 12.71 -15.66 -18.23
N ALA A 225 12.72 -16.37 -17.10
CA ALA A 225 13.52 -17.58 -16.98
C ALA A 225 13.07 -18.61 -18.03
N SER A 226 14.03 -19.29 -18.64
CA SER A 226 13.76 -20.31 -19.66
C SER A 226 14.37 -21.64 -19.25
N VAL A 227 13.66 -22.72 -19.53
CA VAL A 227 14.14 -24.08 -19.34
C VAL A 227 14.15 -24.75 -20.71
N ASN A 228 15.32 -25.21 -21.14
CA ASN A 228 15.47 -25.99 -22.36
C ASN A 228 15.76 -27.45 -21.97
N SER A 229 14.90 -28.38 -22.37
CA SER A 229 15.17 -29.80 -22.25
C SER A 229 15.96 -30.31 -23.46
N GLN A 230 16.94 -31.15 -23.20
CA GLN A 230 17.65 -31.90 -24.22
C GLN A 230 17.52 -33.38 -23.91
N THR A 231 17.00 -34.14 -24.86
CA THR A 231 16.85 -35.59 -24.73
C THR A 231 18.17 -36.26 -25.07
N VAL A 232 18.80 -36.88 -24.08
CA VAL A 232 19.98 -37.72 -24.29
C VAL A 232 19.48 -39.11 -24.63
N GLN A 233 19.81 -39.57 -25.84
CA GLN A 233 19.38 -40.88 -26.31
C GLN A 233 20.00 -41.98 -25.44
N GLY A 234 19.19 -43.00 -25.15
CA GLY A 234 19.66 -44.19 -24.46
C GLY A 234 20.77 -44.89 -25.24
N ARG A 235 21.72 -45.47 -24.50
CA ARG A 235 22.81 -46.25 -25.09
C ARG A 235 22.39 -47.70 -25.20
N THR A 236 22.57 -48.27 -26.37
CA THR A 236 22.44 -49.70 -26.60
C THR A 236 23.83 -50.31 -26.81
N ASP A 237 24.05 -51.49 -26.25
CA ASP A 237 25.24 -52.29 -26.52
C ASP A 237 24.79 -53.65 -27.06
N THR A 238 25.59 -54.25 -27.94
CA THR A 238 25.35 -55.58 -28.48
C THR A 238 26.14 -56.61 -27.68
N VAL A 239 25.44 -57.57 -27.11
CA VAL A 239 26.04 -58.68 -26.38
C VAL A 239 25.92 -59.94 -27.23
N THR A 240 27.04 -60.64 -27.41
CA THR A 240 27.04 -61.95 -28.07
C THR A 240 26.60 -63.00 -27.07
N ARG A 241 25.45 -63.63 -27.33
CA ARG A 241 24.99 -64.81 -26.59
C ARG A 241 25.19 -66.05 -27.46
N TYR A 242 25.33 -67.20 -26.83
CA TYR A 242 25.47 -68.49 -27.49
C TYR A 242 24.17 -69.28 -27.34
N GLU A 243 23.55 -69.63 -28.46
CA GLU A 243 22.43 -70.58 -28.49
C GLU A 243 22.98 -71.97 -28.74
N LEU A 244 22.53 -72.96 -27.96
CA LEU A 244 22.89 -74.35 -28.17
C LEU A 244 22.15 -74.89 -29.39
N VAL A 245 22.89 -75.24 -30.44
CA VAL A 245 22.33 -75.73 -31.72
C VAL A 245 22.34 -77.25 -31.78
N ALA A 246 23.40 -77.85 -31.26
CA ALA A 246 23.51 -79.29 -31.10
C ALA A 246 24.01 -79.57 -29.70
N GLU A 247 23.25 -80.39 -28.97
CA GLU A 247 23.71 -80.95 -27.71
C GLU A 247 24.96 -81.79 -27.93
N GLU A 248 25.77 -81.89 -26.89
CA GLU A 248 26.87 -82.85 -26.87
C GLU A 248 26.32 -84.27 -27.07
N ARG A 249 26.96 -85.02 -27.96
CA ARG A 249 26.53 -86.39 -28.26
C ARG A 249 27.73 -87.29 -28.49
N TYR A 250 27.51 -88.58 -28.29
CA TYR A 250 28.50 -89.61 -28.57
C TYR A 250 28.16 -90.26 -29.91
N GLU A 251 29.14 -90.32 -30.81
CA GLU A 251 29.01 -91.05 -32.06
C GLU A 251 30.12 -92.11 -32.19
N TRP A 252 29.78 -93.22 -32.85
CA TRP A 252 30.74 -94.27 -33.16
C TRP A 252 31.49 -93.89 -34.43
N ARG A 253 32.83 -93.76 -34.34
CA ARG A 253 33.70 -93.52 -35.49
C ARG A 253 34.59 -94.73 -35.72
N LEU A 254 34.73 -95.10 -36.99
CA LEU A 254 35.58 -96.21 -37.39
C LEU A 254 37.05 -95.89 -37.10
N MET A 255 37.76 -96.87 -36.57
CA MET A 255 39.18 -96.84 -36.23
C MET A 255 39.83 -98.14 -36.69
N ASP A 256 41.13 -98.09 -36.92
CA ASP A 256 41.89 -99.27 -37.31
C ASP A 256 41.95 -100.28 -36.16
N CYS A 257 41.64 -101.54 -36.44
CA CYS A 257 41.63 -102.62 -35.45
C CYS A 257 43.04 -103.08 -35.05
N ASP A 258 44.06 -102.74 -35.82
CA ASP A 258 45.41 -103.29 -35.67
C ASP A 258 46.13 -102.82 -34.40
N GLU A 259 45.66 -101.73 -33.78
CA GLU A 259 46.20 -101.19 -32.53
C GLU A 259 45.39 -101.62 -31.28
N ILE A 260 44.40 -102.50 -31.42
CA ILE A 260 43.50 -102.91 -30.33
C ILE A 260 43.81 -104.34 -29.90
N ASP A 261 44.34 -104.52 -28.69
CA ASP A 261 44.51 -105.83 -28.08
C ASP A 261 43.15 -106.38 -27.61
N LEU A 262 42.57 -107.28 -28.40
CA LEU A 262 41.32 -107.97 -28.11
C LEU A 262 41.63 -109.33 -27.44
N PRO A 263 41.51 -109.45 -26.10
CA PRO A 263 41.86 -110.68 -25.41
C PRO A 263 41.00 -111.85 -25.88
N GLY A 264 41.61 -112.79 -26.61
CA GLY A 264 40.96 -114.01 -27.11
C GLY A 264 40.52 -113.99 -28.58
N TYR A 265 40.76 -112.91 -29.33
CA TYR A 265 40.46 -112.83 -30.76
C TYR A 265 41.76 -112.85 -31.59
N VAL A 266 41.88 -113.80 -32.52
CA VAL A 266 43.05 -113.92 -33.41
C VAL A 266 42.61 -113.55 -34.82
N PRO A 267 43.07 -112.41 -35.39
CA PRO A 267 42.66 -112.02 -36.73
C PRO A 267 43.17 -113.03 -37.78
N PRO A 268 42.38 -113.35 -38.82
CA PRO A 268 42.76 -114.32 -39.85
C PRO A 268 43.99 -113.86 -40.63
N ALA A 269 44.88 -114.81 -40.94
CA ALA A 269 46.28 -114.61 -41.34
C ALA A 269 46.54 -113.87 -42.68
N SER A 270 45.54 -113.29 -43.34
CA SER A 270 45.68 -112.62 -44.63
C SER A 270 45.96 -111.11 -44.56
N MET A 271 46.11 -110.53 -43.36
CA MET A 271 46.36 -109.09 -43.17
C MET A 271 47.61 -108.80 -42.33
N ARG A 272 48.60 -109.70 -42.34
CA ARG A 272 49.87 -109.49 -41.64
C ARG A 272 50.94 -109.03 -42.62
N SER A 273 50.85 -107.77 -43.07
CA SER A 273 51.97 -107.08 -43.70
C SER A 273 52.70 -106.26 -42.64
N GLU A 274 53.93 -106.68 -42.36
CA GLU A 274 54.93 -105.96 -41.57
C GLU A 274 55.08 -104.51 -42.02
N GLN A 275 55.12 -103.56 -41.08
CA GLN A 275 56.08 -102.43 -41.07
C GLN A 275 55.92 -101.56 -39.79
N PRO A 276 56.92 -100.72 -39.45
CA PRO A 276 57.50 -100.68 -38.11
C PRO A 276 57.04 -99.49 -37.27
N SER A 277 57.25 -99.62 -35.96
CA SER A 277 57.08 -98.58 -34.95
C SER A 277 57.84 -97.29 -35.30
N MET A 278 57.12 -96.24 -35.65
CA MET A 278 57.62 -94.87 -35.68
C MET A 278 57.21 -94.18 -34.38
N SER A 279 58.14 -94.11 -33.43
CA SER A 279 58.02 -93.23 -32.27
C SER A 279 58.30 -91.78 -32.69
N TYR A 280 57.30 -90.90 -32.58
CA TYR A 280 57.52 -89.46 -32.64
C TYR A 280 57.84 -88.93 -31.24
N GLU A 281 59.04 -88.35 -31.13
CA GLU A 281 59.53 -87.61 -29.96
C GLU A 281 58.91 -86.20 -29.98
N TYR A 282 58.06 -85.90 -28.99
CA TYR A 282 57.49 -84.57 -28.81
C TYR A 282 58.44 -83.72 -27.95
N GLN A 283 59.21 -82.84 -28.58
CA GLN A 283 59.91 -81.74 -27.91
C GLN A 283 59.15 -80.44 -28.12
N GLY A 284 58.79 -79.77 -27.03
CA GLY A 284 58.14 -78.46 -27.09
C GLY A 284 57.95 -77.88 -25.70
N GLY A 285 59.02 -77.32 -25.14
CA GLY A 285 58.98 -76.46 -23.96
C GLY A 285 58.39 -75.09 -24.30
N GLY A 286 57.46 -74.62 -23.48
CA GLY A 286 56.98 -73.25 -23.44
C GLY A 286 56.89 -72.81 -21.98
N THR A 287 57.73 -71.85 -21.60
CA THR A 287 57.70 -71.20 -20.29
C THR A 287 56.51 -70.26 -20.22
N TYR A 288 55.64 -70.44 -19.23
CA TYR A 288 54.62 -69.47 -18.86
C TYR A 288 55.29 -68.36 -18.02
N GLU A 289 55.27 -67.12 -18.52
CA GLU A 289 55.50 -65.91 -17.73
C GLU A 289 54.17 -65.43 -17.14
N GLU A 290 54.15 -65.28 -15.82
CA GLU A 290 53.00 -64.84 -15.04
C GLU A 290 52.96 -63.29 -15.02
N PRO A 291 51.82 -62.64 -15.33
CA PRO A 291 51.77 -61.19 -15.35
C PRO A 291 51.69 -60.59 -13.94
N GLN A 292 52.64 -59.69 -13.66
CA GLN A 292 52.77 -58.93 -12.43
C GLN A 292 51.78 -57.75 -12.42
N TRP A 293 50.95 -57.64 -11.38
CA TRP A 293 50.04 -56.52 -11.16
C TRP A 293 50.79 -55.32 -10.54
N ASP A 294 50.64 -54.13 -11.13
CA ASP A 294 51.22 -52.88 -10.65
C ASP A 294 50.16 -52.08 -9.87
N GLU A 295 50.38 -51.90 -8.57
CA GLU A 295 49.54 -51.11 -7.67
C GLU A 295 50.08 -49.69 -7.55
N THR A 296 49.60 -48.78 -8.40
CA THR A 296 49.70 -47.34 -8.10
C THR A 296 48.43 -46.63 -8.52
N GLU A 297 47.67 -46.14 -7.54
CA GLU A 297 47.33 -44.71 -7.37
C GLU A 297 46.15 -44.56 -6.38
N THR A 298 46.47 -44.08 -5.18
CA THR A 298 45.50 -43.51 -4.24
C THR A 298 45.54 -41.98 -4.37
N PRO A 299 44.39 -41.28 -4.41
CA PRO A 299 44.38 -39.83 -4.46
C PRO A 299 44.58 -39.20 -3.08
N VAL A 300 45.49 -38.22 -3.03
CA VAL A 300 45.85 -37.43 -1.85
C VAL A 300 44.79 -36.35 -1.59
N ALA A 301 44.19 -36.34 -0.40
CA ALA A 301 43.28 -35.29 0.04
C ALA A 301 44.06 -34.02 0.45
N SER A 302 43.81 -32.91 -0.24
CA SER A 302 44.33 -31.59 0.08
C SER A 302 43.36 -30.85 1.00
N LEU A 303 43.76 -30.63 2.26
CA LEU A 303 43.10 -29.72 3.19
C LEU A 303 43.82 -28.37 3.17
N ALA A 304 43.24 -27.39 2.49
CA ALA A 304 43.67 -25.99 2.56
C ALA A 304 43.00 -25.28 3.74
N SER A 305 43.81 -24.91 4.72
CA SER A 305 43.43 -24.10 5.89
C SER A 305 43.42 -22.61 5.51
N SER A 306 42.25 -21.96 5.51
CA SER A 306 42.11 -20.51 5.35
C SER A 306 41.88 -19.84 6.72
N ARG A 307 42.84 -19.02 7.14
CA ARG A 307 42.77 -18.13 8.32
C ARG A 307 41.68 -17.07 8.13
N ILE A 308 40.75 -16.98 9.09
CA ILE A 308 39.83 -15.85 9.23
C ILE A 308 40.46 -14.83 10.18
N THR A 309 40.74 -13.64 9.65
CA THR A 309 41.18 -12.46 10.39
C THR A 309 39.97 -11.82 11.07
N GLN A 310 39.91 -11.82 12.41
CA GLN A 310 38.96 -11.02 13.16
C GLN A 310 39.38 -9.54 13.17
N ARG A 311 38.53 -8.65 12.64
CA ARG A 311 38.55 -7.21 12.94
C ARG A 311 37.13 -6.65 12.95
N GLY A 312 36.79 -5.96 14.03
CA GLY A 312 35.80 -4.88 14.04
C GLY A 312 34.42 -5.23 14.58
N GLY A 313 34.23 -5.08 15.90
CA GLY A 313 32.89 -4.94 16.49
C GLY A 313 32.43 -3.48 16.52
N PRO A 314 31.11 -3.20 16.49
CA PRO A 314 30.57 -1.90 16.88
C PRO A 314 30.03 -1.93 18.32
N ARG A 315 30.49 -0.97 19.13
CA ARG A 315 29.84 -0.54 20.38
C ARG A 315 28.55 0.18 20.04
N ILE A 316 27.43 -0.19 20.65
CA ILE A 316 26.26 0.68 20.78
C ILE A 316 25.89 0.81 22.26
N ILE A 317 25.68 2.06 22.63
CA ILE A 317 25.58 2.67 23.94
C ILE A 317 24.18 2.43 24.51
N GLN A 318 24.14 2.10 25.81
CA GLN A 318 22.92 2.10 26.63
C GLN A 318 22.35 3.53 26.72
N ALA A 319 21.07 3.69 26.39
CA ALA A 319 20.29 4.84 26.81
C ALA A 319 19.20 4.37 27.77
N ALA A 320 19.37 4.71 29.04
CA ALA A 320 18.32 4.69 30.04
C ALA A 320 17.39 5.89 29.83
N ALA A 321 16.08 5.66 29.89
CA ALA A 321 15.11 6.74 30.10
C ALA A 321 14.03 6.25 31.07
N ARG A 322 14.08 6.83 32.27
CA ARG A 322 12.97 6.95 33.21
C ARG A 322 11.98 7.97 32.63
N GLN A 323 10.69 7.62 32.64
CA GLN A 323 9.57 8.42 33.16
C GLN A 323 8.35 7.50 33.26
#